data_AF-A0A7Y0ENZ0-F1
#
_entry.id   AF-A0A7Y0ENZ0-F1
#
_cell.length_a   1.000
_cell.length_b   1.000
_cell.length_c   1.000
_cell.angle_alpha   90.00
_cell.angle_beta   90.00
_cell.angle_gamma   90.00
#
_symmetry.space_group_name_H-M   'P 1'
#
loop_
_entity.id
_entity.type
_entity.pdbx_description
1 polymer ?
#
loop_
_entity_poly.entity_id
_entity_poly.type
_entity_poly.pdbx_seq_one_letter_code
_entity_poly.pdbx_strand_id
1 'polypeptide(L)'
;MAATSAGTAEGDEQKLDLGTLFPAKGDSRRPPEWFGRALLYVAIAIVVFSFCWRSWGDISYLVLDIIISLFLALAVEPLVVSLVSHGWKRGAASAFSLVMLAVVICVLLTLFGNMFVQQMIAMVRGIPAMYDQIRDFTEQYFAFHLPPEINSLGSEILNNIQTSWVTDFAGTALSTVGGLFSFLLNLMTVVMTTYYISASGPKMRRSFCQWLAPATQRRFLLVWTVAQDQISSFLFSRSILALINAACTAVFLEVLHVPYWLPLALFCGVVSQFIPTVGTYIGGALPVLFALGNRGWPYAVAVLVFIVVYQQIENLILSPRISQRTMDINAAIAFLAVLAFGSLFGALGAFLALPITASLQVIFRAYTRRYELVDSPLMNDPVGEKKSKIVEATEAIGEHVMHPFGEHMPRAAKGSSSRVPMDEEIRRLQEQLYGIPAHDGAQESDDEESATVAIPQGVLHGNAGAGLAGLKGAGDATDDNGSAEAREGSAAQAEESTAERAAENNENNSSNPRAGWR
;
A
#
# COMPACT_ATOMS: atom_id res chain seq x y z
N MET A 1 -104.60 -56.72 10.07
CA MET A 1 -104.83 -56.83 8.61
C MET A 1 -103.53 -56.41 7.95
N ALA A 2 -102.91 -57.26 7.10
CA ALA A 2 -101.81 -57.03 6.12
C ALA A 2 -100.79 -55.86 6.29
N ALA A 3 -99.48 -55.97 5.97
CA ALA A 3 -98.65 -57.10 5.55
C ALA A 3 -97.14 -56.72 5.54
N THR A 4 -96.28 -57.71 5.83
CA THR A 4 -95.04 -58.09 5.11
C THR A 4 -94.08 -57.03 4.53
N SER A 5 -92.82 -57.03 4.98
CA SER A 5 -91.65 -57.46 4.17
C SER A 5 -90.37 -57.57 5.02
N ALA A 6 -89.34 -58.27 4.51
CA ALA A 6 -88.16 -58.71 5.25
C ALA A 6 -86.85 -58.48 4.47
N GLY A 7 -85.72 -58.59 5.16
CA GLY A 7 -84.36 -58.53 4.61
C GLY A 7 -83.50 -57.43 5.26
N THR A 8 -82.17 -57.54 5.35
CA THR A 8 -81.25 -58.65 5.05
C THR A 8 -79.94 -58.42 5.83
N ALA A 9 -79.13 -59.45 6.04
CA ALA A 9 -77.80 -59.28 6.63
C ALA A 9 -76.81 -58.69 5.60
N GLU A 10 -75.96 -57.76 6.03
CA GLU A 10 -74.80 -57.27 5.26
C GLU A 10 -73.53 -57.25 6.12
N GLY A 11 -72.38 -57.30 5.43
CA GLY A 11 -71.11 -57.73 5.99
C GLY A 11 -70.30 -56.67 6.75
N ASP A 12 -69.38 -57.18 7.56
CA ASP A 12 -68.47 -56.41 8.41
C ASP A 12 -67.31 -55.81 7.57
N GLU A 13 -67.56 -54.67 6.89
CA GLU A 13 -66.51 -53.93 6.18
C GLU A 13 -65.53 -53.28 7.19
N GLN A 14 -64.39 -53.93 7.43
CA GLN A 14 -63.23 -53.29 8.07
C GLN A 14 -62.66 -52.18 7.19
N LYS A 15 -63.27 -50.99 7.25
CA LYS A 15 -62.74 -49.77 6.64
C LYS A 15 -61.45 -49.38 7.35
N LEU A 16 -60.33 -49.56 6.65
CA LEU A 16 -59.02 -49.03 7.05
C LEU A 16 -59.15 -47.53 7.31
N ASP A 17 -59.03 -47.13 8.58
CA ASP A 17 -59.17 -45.74 8.99
C ASP A 17 -57.93 -44.93 8.61
N LEU A 18 -57.94 -44.47 7.36
CA LEU A 18 -56.92 -43.61 6.74
C LEU A 18 -56.69 -42.30 7.51
N GLY A 19 -57.61 -41.89 8.39
CA GLY A 19 -57.43 -40.75 9.29
C GLY A 19 -56.30 -40.96 10.31
N THR A 20 -55.96 -42.21 10.62
CA THR A 20 -54.82 -42.55 11.50
C THR A 20 -53.46 -42.46 10.80
N LEU A 21 -53.42 -42.61 9.48
CA LEU A 21 -52.18 -42.59 8.66
C LEU A 21 -51.81 -41.17 8.21
N PHE A 22 -52.79 -40.28 8.01
CA PHE A 22 -52.57 -38.90 7.59
C PHE A 22 -53.39 -37.92 8.46
N PRO A 23 -52.87 -37.48 9.62
CA PRO A 23 -53.61 -36.63 10.56
C PRO A 23 -54.05 -35.31 9.91
N ALA A 24 -55.22 -34.79 10.28
CA ALA A 24 -55.82 -33.61 9.66
C ALA A 24 -55.04 -32.30 9.93
N LYS A 25 -55.38 -31.24 9.19
CA LYS A 25 -54.76 -29.91 9.32
C LYS A 25 -55.20 -29.26 10.64
N GLY A 26 -54.29 -29.20 11.61
CA GLY A 26 -54.56 -28.68 12.97
C GLY A 26 -54.25 -29.67 14.12
N ASP A 27 -53.87 -30.92 13.82
CA ASP A 27 -53.45 -31.88 14.84
C ASP A 27 -52.09 -31.50 15.47
N SER A 28 -52.01 -31.55 16.80
CA SER A 28 -50.81 -31.33 17.62
C SER A 28 -49.66 -32.31 17.32
N ARG A 29 -49.96 -33.43 16.64
CA ARG A 29 -48.98 -34.43 16.19
C ARG A 29 -48.21 -34.02 14.93
N ARG A 30 -48.64 -32.99 14.19
CA ARG A 30 -47.89 -32.47 13.04
C ARG A 30 -46.81 -31.49 13.50
N PRO A 31 -45.56 -31.58 13.01
CA PRO A 31 -44.56 -30.53 13.26
C PRO A 31 -45.04 -29.19 12.68
N PRO A 32 -44.65 -28.05 13.28
CA PRO A 32 -45.16 -26.74 12.88
C PRO A 32 -44.77 -26.39 11.44
N GLU A 33 -45.60 -25.63 10.72
CA GLU A 33 -45.46 -25.43 9.27
C GLU A 33 -44.13 -24.78 8.83
N TRP A 34 -43.44 -24.08 9.74
CA TRP A 34 -42.09 -23.55 9.49
C TRP A 34 -40.99 -24.62 9.51
N PHE A 35 -41.19 -25.76 10.21
CA PHE A 35 -40.18 -26.81 10.37
C PHE A 35 -39.83 -27.46 9.04
N GLY A 36 -40.82 -27.74 8.18
CA GLY A 36 -40.57 -28.29 6.83
C GLY A 36 -39.78 -27.32 5.93
N ARG A 37 -40.05 -26.01 6.04
CA ARG A 37 -39.30 -24.98 5.30
C ARG A 37 -37.88 -24.82 5.84
N ALA A 38 -37.72 -24.80 7.17
CA ALA A 38 -36.41 -24.73 7.82
C ALA A 38 -35.55 -25.95 7.49
N LEU A 39 -36.11 -27.16 7.54
CA LEU A 39 -35.41 -28.40 7.18
C LEU A 39 -35.01 -28.41 5.70
N LEU A 40 -35.87 -27.90 4.80
CA LEU A 40 -35.53 -27.71 3.39
C LEU A 40 -34.41 -26.70 3.19
N TYR A 41 -34.42 -25.55 3.87
CA TYR A 41 -33.32 -24.57 3.81
C TYR A 41 -32.01 -25.12 4.38
N VAL A 42 -32.06 -25.87 5.48
CA VAL A 42 -30.89 -26.56 6.04
C VAL A 42 -30.37 -27.64 5.09
N ALA A 43 -31.23 -28.43 4.46
CA ALA A 43 -30.83 -29.41 3.45
C ALA A 43 -30.18 -28.74 2.23
N ILE A 44 -30.74 -27.65 1.72
CA ILE A 44 -30.12 -26.85 0.64
C ILE A 44 -28.77 -26.30 1.12
N ALA A 45 -28.68 -25.75 2.32
CA ALA A 45 -27.42 -25.21 2.85
C ALA A 45 -26.34 -26.31 2.99
N ILE A 46 -26.70 -27.51 3.44
CA ILE A 46 -25.78 -28.65 3.53
C ILE A 46 -25.35 -29.13 2.14
N VAL A 47 -26.27 -29.20 1.17
CA VAL A 47 -25.94 -29.59 -0.22
C VAL A 47 -25.04 -28.55 -0.87
N VAL A 48 -25.33 -27.26 -0.74
CA VAL A 48 -24.50 -26.16 -1.25
C VAL A 48 -23.14 -26.14 -0.56
N PHE A 49 -23.09 -26.30 0.77
CA PHE A 49 -21.82 -26.36 1.52
C PHE A 49 -20.97 -27.56 1.11
N SER A 50 -21.57 -28.75 0.99
CA SER A 50 -20.89 -29.97 0.56
C SER A 50 -20.40 -29.87 -0.88
N PHE A 51 -21.21 -29.29 -1.79
CA PHE A 51 -20.80 -29.00 -3.16
C PHE A 51 -19.64 -28.00 -3.21
N CYS A 52 -19.74 -26.87 -2.51
CA CYS A 52 -18.67 -25.88 -2.42
C CYS A 52 -17.38 -26.48 -1.82
N TRP A 53 -17.48 -27.30 -0.78
CA TRP A 53 -16.33 -27.97 -0.15
C TRP A 53 -15.68 -29.00 -1.07
N ARG A 54 -16.49 -29.83 -1.75
CA ARG A 54 -16.03 -30.85 -2.69
C ARG A 54 -15.38 -30.23 -3.93
N SER A 55 -15.97 -29.15 -4.45
CA SER A 55 -15.49 -28.42 -5.63
C SER A 55 -14.45 -27.35 -5.32
N TRP A 56 -14.12 -27.11 -4.03
CA TRP A 56 -13.15 -26.07 -3.65
C TRP A 56 -11.78 -26.27 -4.30
N GLY A 57 -11.34 -27.52 -4.47
CA GLY A 57 -10.10 -27.85 -5.17
C GLY A 57 -10.08 -27.30 -6.60
N ASP A 58 -11.12 -27.59 -7.39
CA ASP A 58 -11.20 -27.18 -8.80
C ASP A 58 -11.54 -25.69 -8.95
N ILE A 59 -12.40 -25.16 -8.07
CA ILE A 59 -12.82 -23.75 -8.05
C ILE A 59 -11.67 -22.84 -7.59
N SER A 60 -10.73 -23.34 -6.77
CA SER A 60 -9.60 -22.53 -6.26
C SER A 60 -8.80 -21.88 -7.38
N TYR A 61 -8.54 -22.62 -8.47
CA TYR A 61 -7.84 -22.09 -9.66
C TYR A 61 -8.64 -20.98 -10.36
N LEU A 62 -9.95 -21.17 -10.55
CA LEU A 62 -10.80 -20.14 -11.15
C LEU A 62 -10.90 -18.87 -10.29
N VAL A 63 -10.98 -19.03 -8.96
CA VAL A 63 -10.97 -17.90 -8.02
C VAL A 63 -9.62 -17.18 -8.05
N LEU A 64 -8.52 -17.92 -8.13
CA LEU A 64 -7.16 -17.39 -8.25
C LEU A 64 -6.99 -16.61 -9.56
N ASP A 65 -7.44 -17.16 -10.70
CA ASP A 65 -7.43 -16.48 -12.01
C ASP A 65 -8.26 -15.19 -11.99
N ILE A 66 -9.42 -15.18 -11.31
CA ILE A 66 -10.25 -13.98 -11.12
C ILE A 66 -9.53 -12.94 -10.25
N ILE A 67 -8.84 -13.36 -9.18
CA ILE A 67 -8.05 -12.47 -8.30
C ILE A 67 -6.87 -11.86 -9.07
N ILE A 68 -6.11 -12.67 -9.83
CA ILE A 68 -5.05 -12.17 -10.72
C ILE A 68 -5.62 -11.18 -11.72
N SER A 69 -6.75 -11.51 -12.37
CA SER A 69 -7.40 -10.65 -13.35
C SER A 69 -7.88 -9.32 -12.76
N LEU A 70 -8.38 -9.34 -11.52
CA LEU A 70 -8.76 -8.13 -10.78
C LEU A 70 -7.54 -7.24 -10.48
N PHE A 71 -6.44 -7.84 -10.02
CA PHE A 71 -5.21 -7.10 -9.74
C PHE A 71 -4.56 -6.54 -11.01
N LEU A 72 -4.57 -7.31 -12.11
CA LEU A 72 -4.10 -6.84 -13.41
C LEU A 72 -4.98 -5.70 -13.94
N ALA A 73 -6.30 -5.78 -13.76
CA ALA A 73 -7.23 -4.71 -14.15
C ALA A 73 -6.99 -3.44 -13.32
N LEU A 74 -6.67 -3.56 -12.03
CA LEU A 74 -6.33 -2.44 -11.15
C LEU A 74 -4.96 -1.84 -11.50
N ALA A 75 -3.92 -2.65 -11.73
CA ALA A 75 -2.59 -2.17 -12.11
C ALA A 75 -2.59 -1.40 -13.45
N VAL A 76 -3.49 -1.78 -14.36
CA VAL A 76 -3.63 -1.18 -15.70
C VAL A 76 -4.62 0.01 -15.71
N GLU A 77 -5.50 0.15 -14.70
CA GLU A 77 -6.48 1.25 -14.60
C GLU A 77 -5.87 2.67 -14.74
N PRO A 78 -4.68 3.03 -14.23
CA PRO A 78 -4.12 4.38 -14.38
C PRO A 78 -3.80 4.71 -15.84
N LEU A 79 -3.35 3.71 -16.62
CA LEU A 79 -3.16 3.82 -18.06
C LEU A 79 -4.52 3.98 -18.77
N VAL A 80 -5.52 3.17 -18.39
CA VAL A 80 -6.87 3.25 -18.97
C VAL A 80 -7.52 4.61 -18.71
N VAL A 81 -7.43 5.13 -17.49
CA VAL A 81 -7.97 6.44 -17.11
C VAL A 81 -7.25 7.56 -17.86
N SER A 82 -5.93 7.46 -18.04
CA SER A 82 -5.17 8.40 -18.89
C SER A 82 -5.63 8.37 -20.35
N LEU A 83 -5.81 7.20 -20.96
CA LEU A 83 -6.33 7.12 -22.34
C LEU A 83 -7.78 7.63 -22.45
N VAL A 84 -8.63 7.34 -21.46
CA VAL A 84 -10.02 7.83 -21.41
C VAL A 84 -10.07 9.35 -21.24
N SER A 85 -9.17 9.97 -20.48
CA SER A 85 -9.11 11.44 -20.38
C SER A 85 -8.66 12.10 -21.69
N HIS A 86 -7.90 11.39 -22.54
CA HIS A 86 -7.60 11.76 -23.92
C HIS A 86 -8.73 11.41 -24.93
N GLY A 87 -9.94 11.10 -24.44
CA GLY A 87 -11.14 10.91 -25.27
C GLY A 87 -11.39 9.49 -25.79
N TRP A 88 -10.59 8.49 -25.38
CA TRP A 88 -10.83 7.11 -25.81
C TRP A 88 -12.06 6.50 -25.14
N LYS A 89 -12.84 5.70 -25.89
CA LYS A 89 -13.89 4.86 -25.30
C LYS A 89 -13.24 3.85 -24.34
N ARG A 90 -13.76 3.72 -23.10
CA ARG A 90 -13.14 2.90 -22.04
C ARG A 90 -12.81 1.45 -22.44
N GLY A 91 -13.65 0.82 -23.28
CA GLY A 91 -13.33 -0.51 -23.83
C GLY A 91 -12.09 -0.51 -24.73
N ALA A 92 -11.96 0.47 -25.64
CA ALA A 92 -10.79 0.59 -26.50
C ALA A 92 -9.52 0.94 -25.70
N ALA A 93 -9.63 1.82 -24.69
CA ALA A 93 -8.53 2.14 -23.78
C ALA A 93 -8.04 0.90 -23.01
N SER A 94 -8.96 0.11 -22.45
CA SER A 94 -8.66 -1.14 -21.72
C SER A 94 -8.02 -2.21 -22.63
N ALA A 95 -8.58 -2.43 -23.83
CA ALA A 95 -8.01 -3.35 -24.80
C ALA A 95 -6.60 -2.92 -25.23
N PHE A 96 -6.40 -1.64 -25.55
CA PHE A 96 -5.10 -1.11 -25.94
C PHE A 96 -4.06 -1.26 -24.83
N SER A 97 -4.41 -0.93 -23.58
CA SER A 97 -3.47 -1.03 -22.47
C SER A 97 -3.08 -2.49 -22.15
N LEU A 98 -4.00 -3.44 -22.29
CA LEU A 98 -3.71 -4.86 -22.12
C LEU A 98 -2.88 -5.43 -23.27
N VAL A 99 -3.16 -5.03 -24.51
CA VAL A 99 -2.32 -5.38 -25.68
C VAL A 99 -0.92 -4.80 -25.55
N MET A 100 -0.79 -3.55 -25.11
CA MET A 100 0.51 -2.91 -24.88
C MET A 100 1.32 -3.65 -23.82
N LEU A 101 0.71 -4.00 -22.68
CA LEU A 101 1.35 -4.80 -21.64
C LEU A 101 1.74 -6.20 -22.15
N ALA A 102 0.85 -6.88 -22.88
CA ALA A 102 1.13 -8.20 -23.46
C ALA A 102 2.28 -8.13 -24.48
N VAL A 103 2.35 -7.09 -25.32
CA VAL A 103 3.46 -6.87 -26.26
C VAL A 103 4.77 -6.66 -25.50
N VAL A 104 4.80 -5.85 -24.44
CA VAL A 104 6.00 -5.64 -23.61
C VAL A 104 6.49 -6.96 -23.01
N ILE A 105 5.58 -7.77 -22.45
CA ILE A 105 5.90 -9.09 -21.87
C ILE A 105 6.39 -10.06 -22.95
N CYS A 106 5.70 -10.16 -24.09
CA CYS A 106 6.11 -11.01 -25.21
C CYS A 106 7.47 -10.62 -25.79
N VAL A 107 7.77 -9.32 -25.90
CA VAL A 107 9.09 -8.83 -26.32
C VAL A 107 10.15 -9.24 -25.29
N LEU A 108 9.92 -9.00 -23.99
CA LEU A 108 10.86 -9.38 -22.93
C LEU A 108 11.13 -10.89 -22.90
N LEU A 109 10.09 -11.73 -23.03
CA LEU A 109 10.21 -13.19 -23.09
C LEU A 109 10.89 -13.67 -24.38
N THR A 110 10.70 -12.98 -25.51
CA THR A 110 11.37 -13.34 -26.78
C THR A 110 12.86 -13.00 -26.73
N LEU A 111 13.23 -11.83 -26.19
CA LEU A 111 14.62 -11.39 -26.08
C LEU A 111 15.38 -12.17 -24.99
N PHE A 112 14.77 -12.37 -23.83
CA PHE A 112 15.46 -12.83 -22.63
C PHE A 112 14.94 -14.15 -22.05
N GLY A 113 13.79 -14.68 -22.48
CA GLY A 113 13.15 -15.84 -21.83
C GLY A 113 13.99 -17.11 -21.84
N ASN A 114 14.59 -17.48 -22.98
CA ASN A 114 15.51 -18.63 -23.03
C ASN A 114 16.75 -18.40 -22.14
N MET A 115 17.33 -17.20 -22.16
CA MET A 115 18.49 -16.87 -21.32
C MET A 115 18.12 -16.88 -19.83
N PHE A 116 16.94 -16.40 -19.45
CA PHE A 116 16.41 -16.44 -18.09
C PHE A 116 16.29 -17.88 -17.60
N VAL A 117 15.67 -18.78 -18.38
CA VAL A 117 15.52 -20.19 -18.02
C VAL A 117 16.89 -20.87 -17.88
N GLN A 118 17.83 -20.61 -18.80
CA GLN A 118 19.19 -21.14 -18.72
C GLN A 118 19.95 -20.62 -17.49
N GLN A 119 19.90 -19.31 -17.22
CA GLN A 119 20.52 -18.70 -16.04
C GLN A 119 19.87 -19.19 -14.73
N MET A 120 18.54 -19.37 -14.68
CA MET A 120 17.84 -19.95 -13.52
C MET A 120 18.29 -21.39 -13.25
N ILE A 121 18.31 -22.26 -14.26
CA ILE A 121 18.75 -23.65 -14.09
C ILE A 121 20.22 -23.70 -13.64
N ALA A 122 21.08 -22.85 -14.20
CA ALA A 122 22.48 -22.77 -13.83
C ALA A 122 22.67 -22.19 -12.41
N MET A 123 21.87 -21.21 -12.00
CA MET A 123 21.88 -20.64 -10.65
C MET A 123 21.54 -21.70 -9.60
N VAL A 124 20.45 -22.46 -9.79
CA VAL A 124 20.04 -23.51 -8.84
C VAL A 124 21.07 -24.66 -8.80
N ARG A 125 21.63 -25.06 -9.95
CA ARG A 125 22.74 -26.03 -10.01
C ARG A 125 24.02 -25.52 -9.34
N GLY A 126 24.22 -24.20 -9.28
CA GLY A 126 25.36 -23.55 -8.63
C GLY A 126 25.26 -23.42 -7.11
N ILE A 127 24.08 -23.64 -6.50
CA ILE A 127 23.87 -23.47 -5.05
C ILE A 127 24.86 -24.28 -4.19
N PRO A 128 25.16 -25.57 -4.46
CA PRO A 128 26.11 -26.33 -3.64
C PRO A 128 27.53 -25.74 -3.70
N ALA A 129 28.02 -25.39 -4.89
CA ALA A 129 29.34 -24.78 -5.06
C ALA A 129 29.44 -23.39 -4.42
N MET A 130 28.38 -22.59 -4.47
CA MET A 130 28.28 -21.32 -3.75
C MET A 130 28.34 -21.54 -2.22
N TYR A 131 27.68 -22.59 -1.71
CA TYR A 131 27.73 -22.93 -0.29
C TYR A 131 29.15 -23.34 0.16
N ASP A 132 29.84 -24.19 -0.60
CA ASP A 132 31.23 -24.57 -0.34
C ASP A 132 32.15 -23.33 -0.28
N GLN A 133 32.03 -22.41 -1.24
CA GLN A 133 32.80 -21.17 -1.28
C GLN A 133 32.51 -20.24 -0.08
N ILE A 134 31.24 -20.16 0.36
CA ILE A 134 30.85 -19.38 1.54
C ILE A 134 31.35 -20.03 2.82
N ARG A 135 31.35 -21.37 2.92
CA ARG A 135 31.98 -22.11 4.03
C ARG A 135 33.48 -21.78 4.08
N ASP A 136 34.20 -22.01 2.99
CA ASP A 136 35.65 -21.81 2.93
C ASP A 136 36.05 -20.36 3.27
N PHE A 137 35.27 -19.37 2.79
CA PHE A 137 35.43 -17.97 3.18
C PHE A 137 35.17 -17.74 4.68
N THR A 138 34.13 -18.35 5.25
CA THR A 138 33.80 -18.16 6.67
C THR A 138 34.82 -18.83 7.59
N GLU A 139 35.33 -20.01 7.22
CA GLU A 139 36.42 -20.69 7.92
C GLU A 139 37.72 -19.87 7.84
N GLN A 140 38.05 -19.32 6.66
CA GLN A 140 39.27 -18.53 6.46
C GLN A 140 39.29 -17.21 7.23
N TYR A 141 38.16 -16.47 7.27
CA TYR A 141 38.13 -15.10 7.82
C TYR A 141 37.51 -14.99 9.22
N PHE A 142 36.62 -15.91 9.60
CA PHE A 142 35.87 -15.84 10.87
C PHE A 142 36.08 -17.05 11.79
N ALA A 143 36.87 -18.06 11.36
CA ALA A 143 37.13 -19.30 12.09
C ALA A 143 35.85 -20.07 12.53
N PHE A 144 34.72 -19.77 11.89
CA PHE A 144 33.41 -20.33 12.20
C PHE A 144 33.09 -21.45 11.22
N HIS A 145 32.91 -22.65 11.74
CA HIS A 145 32.73 -23.87 10.95
C HIS A 145 31.25 -24.05 10.63
N LEU A 146 30.88 -24.01 9.34
CA LEU A 146 29.52 -24.33 8.90
C LEU A 146 29.35 -25.86 8.75
N PRO A 147 28.12 -26.39 8.85
CA PRO A 147 27.87 -27.82 8.65
C PRO A 147 28.31 -28.30 7.25
N PRO A 148 28.91 -29.49 7.11
CA PRO A 148 29.47 -29.94 5.83
C PRO A 148 28.42 -30.40 4.79
N GLU A 149 27.16 -30.60 5.17
CA GLU A 149 26.17 -31.31 4.35
C GLU A 149 25.01 -30.41 3.90
N ILE A 150 25.20 -29.71 2.77
CA ILE A 150 24.12 -29.04 2.00
C ILE A 150 24.04 -29.52 0.53
N ASN A 151 24.85 -30.52 0.17
CA ASN A 151 24.92 -31.08 -1.19
C ASN A 151 23.57 -31.59 -1.75
N SER A 152 22.61 -31.95 -0.89
CA SER A 152 21.26 -32.30 -1.30
C SER A 152 20.36 -31.09 -1.59
N LEU A 153 20.56 -29.90 -1.02
CA LEU A 153 19.61 -28.79 -1.19
C LEU A 153 19.51 -28.36 -2.65
N GLY A 154 20.63 -28.28 -3.39
CA GLY A 154 20.61 -27.94 -4.81
C GLY A 154 19.84 -28.95 -5.66
N SER A 155 20.02 -30.25 -5.40
CA SER A 155 19.33 -31.32 -6.13
C SER A 155 17.89 -31.53 -5.66
N GLU A 156 17.57 -31.28 -4.39
CA GLU A 156 16.23 -31.32 -3.82
C GLU A 156 15.39 -30.12 -4.25
N ILE A 157 15.96 -28.91 -4.31
CA ILE A 157 15.33 -27.75 -4.94
C ILE A 157 15.14 -28.01 -6.43
N LEU A 158 16.12 -28.58 -7.15
CA LEU A 158 15.92 -28.96 -8.55
C LEU A 158 14.85 -30.03 -8.72
N ASN A 159 14.79 -31.05 -7.87
CA ASN A 159 13.75 -32.08 -7.93
C ASN A 159 12.38 -31.48 -7.64
N ASN A 160 12.24 -30.63 -6.62
CA ASN A 160 10.99 -29.93 -6.29
C ASN A 160 10.60 -28.88 -7.33
N ILE A 161 11.55 -28.29 -8.07
CA ILE A 161 11.28 -27.43 -9.24
C ILE A 161 10.89 -28.28 -10.44
N GLN A 162 11.52 -29.44 -10.65
CA GLN A 162 11.28 -30.38 -11.75
C GLN A 162 9.95 -31.14 -11.62
N THR A 163 9.48 -31.39 -10.40
CA THR A 163 8.15 -31.90 -10.08
C THR A 163 7.14 -30.80 -9.77
N SER A 164 7.58 -29.53 -9.76
CA SER A 164 6.68 -28.39 -9.67
C SER A 164 6.10 -28.01 -11.03
N TRP A 165 4.97 -27.33 -10.92
CA TRP A 165 4.32 -26.55 -11.98
C TRP A 165 5.27 -25.85 -12.96
N VAL A 166 6.45 -25.34 -12.57
CA VAL A 166 7.34 -24.59 -13.49
C VAL A 166 7.83 -25.43 -14.67
N THR A 167 8.31 -26.65 -14.46
CA THR A 167 8.81 -27.52 -15.54
C THR A 167 7.71 -28.30 -16.24
N ASP A 168 6.63 -28.67 -15.55
CA ASP A 168 5.47 -29.26 -16.22
C ASP A 168 4.76 -28.23 -17.10
N PHE A 169 4.65 -26.98 -16.65
CA PHE A 169 4.04 -25.90 -17.44
C PHE A 169 4.99 -25.43 -18.56
N ALA A 170 6.28 -25.17 -18.30
CA ALA A 170 7.19 -24.77 -19.37
C ALA A 170 7.54 -25.92 -20.33
N GLY A 171 7.78 -27.13 -19.82
CA GLY A 171 8.12 -28.31 -20.61
C GLY A 171 6.92 -28.88 -21.36
N THR A 172 5.85 -29.23 -20.65
CA THR A 172 4.69 -29.90 -21.26
C THR A 172 3.80 -28.94 -22.04
N ALA A 173 3.67 -27.66 -21.63
CA ALA A 173 2.87 -26.70 -22.41
C ALA A 173 3.57 -26.19 -23.68
N LEU A 174 4.90 -26.18 -23.76
CA LEU A 174 5.59 -25.82 -25.02
C LEU A 174 5.88 -27.04 -25.92
N SER A 175 6.05 -28.24 -25.37
CA SER A 175 6.34 -29.45 -26.17
C SER A 175 5.11 -30.18 -26.70
N THR A 176 3.95 -30.04 -26.06
CA THR A 176 2.73 -30.77 -26.43
C THR A 176 1.65 -29.82 -26.96
N VAL A 177 1.06 -30.13 -28.12
CA VAL A 177 0.01 -29.32 -28.75
C VAL A 177 -1.17 -29.04 -27.80
N GLY A 178 -1.61 -30.06 -27.05
CA GLY A 178 -2.66 -29.92 -26.03
C GLY A 178 -2.25 -29.07 -24.83
N GLY A 179 -0.96 -29.07 -24.46
CA GLY A 179 -0.43 -28.21 -23.40
C GLY A 179 -0.39 -26.74 -23.84
N LEU A 180 0.07 -26.47 -25.07
CA LEU A 180 0.08 -25.12 -25.64
C LEU A 180 -1.33 -24.56 -25.76
N PHE A 181 -2.28 -25.40 -26.17
CA PHE A 181 -3.69 -25.04 -26.24
C PHE A 181 -4.27 -24.71 -24.86
N SER A 182 -3.99 -25.51 -23.83
CA SER A 182 -4.40 -25.22 -22.45
C SER A 182 -3.78 -23.92 -21.90
N PHE A 183 -2.49 -23.66 -22.17
CA PHE A 183 -1.83 -22.41 -21.81
C PHE A 183 -2.51 -21.21 -22.49
N LEU A 184 -2.75 -21.28 -23.80
CA LEU A 184 -3.41 -20.22 -24.55
C LEU A 184 -4.85 -20.00 -24.07
N LEU A 185 -5.59 -21.05 -23.70
CA LEU A 185 -6.93 -20.92 -23.13
C LEU A 185 -6.92 -20.26 -21.75
N ASN A 186 -6.00 -20.64 -20.85
CA ASN A 186 -5.87 -20.00 -19.54
C ASN A 186 -5.45 -18.53 -19.68
N LEU A 187 -4.43 -18.24 -20.50
CA LEU A 187 -4.00 -16.88 -20.81
C LEU A 187 -5.13 -16.04 -21.41
N MET A 188 -5.88 -16.59 -22.37
CA MET A 188 -7.06 -15.92 -22.94
C MET A 188 -8.14 -15.67 -21.88
N THR A 189 -8.35 -16.61 -20.95
CA THR A 189 -9.32 -16.48 -19.85
C THR A 189 -8.93 -15.34 -18.90
N VAL A 190 -7.67 -15.28 -18.47
CA VAL A 190 -7.14 -14.19 -17.63
C VAL A 190 -7.22 -12.84 -18.36
N VAL A 191 -6.77 -12.77 -19.61
CA VAL A 191 -6.79 -11.52 -20.40
C VAL A 191 -8.23 -11.04 -20.66
N MET A 192 -9.16 -11.93 -21.01
CA MET A 192 -10.57 -11.60 -21.21
C MET A 192 -11.24 -11.17 -19.90
N THR A 193 -11.00 -11.88 -18.80
CA THR A 193 -11.57 -11.53 -17.49
C THR A 193 -11.06 -10.16 -17.03
N THR A 194 -9.75 -9.91 -17.17
CA THR A 194 -9.12 -8.61 -16.91
C THR A 194 -9.74 -7.50 -17.75
N TYR A 195 -9.90 -7.74 -19.06
CA TYR A 195 -10.53 -6.81 -20.00
C TYR A 195 -11.98 -6.50 -19.60
N TYR A 196 -12.80 -7.51 -19.30
CA TYR A 196 -14.18 -7.31 -18.91
C TYR A 196 -14.30 -6.54 -17.59
N ILE A 197 -13.46 -6.81 -16.58
CA ILE A 197 -13.43 -6.07 -15.31
C ILE A 197 -13.03 -4.61 -15.56
N SER A 198 -11.92 -4.36 -16.24
CA SER A 198 -11.39 -3.02 -16.52
C SER A 198 -12.36 -2.19 -17.38
N ALA A 199 -12.85 -2.73 -18.50
CA ALA A 199 -13.79 -2.06 -19.39
C ALA A 199 -15.16 -1.81 -18.71
N SER A 200 -15.65 -2.75 -17.89
CA SER A 200 -16.97 -2.68 -17.25
C SER A 200 -17.00 -2.00 -15.89
N GLY A 201 -15.85 -1.57 -15.33
CA GLY A 201 -15.76 -0.93 -14.01
C GLY A 201 -16.83 0.12 -13.67
N PRO A 202 -17.26 1.03 -14.59
CA PRO A 202 -18.36 1.96 -14.32
C PRO A 202 -19.74 1.30 -14.26
N LYS A 203 -19.98 0.25 -15.07
CA LYS A 203 -21.22 -0.55 -15.03
C LYS A 203 -21.30 -1.37 -13.75
N MET A 204 -20.18 -2.00 -13.37
CA MET A 204 -20.04 -2.78 -12.13
C MET A 204 -20.33 -1.91 -10.89
N ARG A 205 -19.70 -0.73 -10.79
CA ARG A 205 -20.00 0.27 -9.74
C ARG A 205 -21.49 0.62 -9.66
N ARG A 206 -22.12 0.90 -10.80
CA ARG A 206 -23.57 1.21 -10.86
C ARG A 206 -24.43 0.02 -10.42
N SER A 207 -24.07 -1.20 -10.81
CA SER A 207 -24.78 -2.42 -10.42
C SER A 207 -24.76 -2.64 -8.91
N PHE A 208 -23.62 -2.43 -8.24
CA PHE A 208 -23.54 -2.51 -6.78
C PHE A 208 -24.37 -1.41 -6.10
N CYS A 209 -24.36 -0.18 -6.63
CA CYS A 209 -25.16 0.92 -6.07
C CYS A 209 -26.67 0.62 -6.05
N GLN A 210 -27.19 -0.20 -6.99
CA GLN A 210 -28.61 -0.57 -7.04
C GLN A 210 -29.06 -1.42 -5.84
N TRP A 211 -28.14 -2.02 -5.09
CA TRP A 211 -28.44 -2.79 -3.87
C TRP A 211 -28.28 -1.96 -2.58
N LEU A 212 -27.83 -0.71 -2.68
CA LEU A 212 -27.65 0.20 -1.55
C LEU A 212 -28.77 1.26 -1.51
N ALA A 213 -29.16 1.63 -0.29
CA ALA A 213 -30.08 2.75 -0.08
C ALA A 213 -29.51 4.07 -0.63
N PRO A 214 -30.33 4.99 -1.17
CA PRO A 214 -29.83 6.21 -1.84
C PRO A 214 -28.88 7.06 -0.98
N ALA A 215 -29.14 7.16 0.33
CA ALA A 215 -28.29 7.90 1.27
C ALA A 215 -26.85 7.34 1.38
N THR A 216 -26.66 6.03 1.21
CA THR A 216 -25.34 5.38 1.28
C THR A 216 -24.63 5.30 -0.07
N GLN A 217 -25.32 5.48 -1.20
CA GLN A 217 -24.73 5.38 -2.54
C GLN A 217 -23.59 6.40 -2.76
N ARG A 218 -23.74 7.66 -2.32
CA ARG A 218 -22.67 8.68 -2.42
C ARG A 218 -21.40 8.24 -1.68
N ARG A 219 -21.56 7.82 -0.41
CA ARG A 219 -20.44 7.37 0.44
C ARG A 219 -19.76 6.12 -0.14
N PHE A 220 -20.54 5.16 -0.62
CA PHE A 220 -20.02 3.95 -1.28
C PHE A 220 -19.24 4.28 -2.56
N LEU A 221 -19.75 5.17 -3.42
CA LEU A 221 -19.04 5.57 -4.63
C LEU A 221 -17.72 6.28 -4.31
N LEU A 222 -17.69 7.17 -3.32
CA LEU A 222 -16.46 7.82 -2.88
C LEU A 222 -15.44 6.79 -2.37
N VAL A 223 -15.86 5.93 -1.43
CA VAL A 223 -15.03 4.86 -0.86
C VAL A 223 -14.48 3.94 -1.94
N TRP A 224 -15.31 3.53 -2.89
CA TRP A 224 -14.89 2.73 -4.03
C TRP A 224 -13.85 3.47 -4.86
N THR A 225 -14.12 4.72 -5.27
CA THR A 225 -13.18 5.47 -6.10
C THR A 225 -11.85 5.70 -5.40
N VAL A 226 -11.87 6.07 -4.12
CA VAL A 226 -10.65 6.33 -3.34
C VAL A 226 -9.84 5.05 -3.11
N ALA A 227 -10.48 3.93 -2.78
CA ALA A 227 -9.79 2.64 -2.67
C ALA A 227 -9.22 2.18 -4.03
N GLN A 228 -10.00 2.30 -5.10
CA GLN A 228 -9.56 1.92 -6.45
C GLN A 228 -8.35 2.76 -6.90
N ASP A 229 -8.38 4.07 -6.71
CA ASP A 229 -7.29 4.98 -7.10
C ASP A 229 -6.01 4.71 -6.28
N GLN A 230 -6.13 4.50 -4.97
CA GLN A 230 -4.99 4.16 -4.11
C GLN A 230 -4.35 2.82 -4.49
N ILE A 231 -5.15 1.77 -4.69
CA ILE A 231 -4.65 0.43 -5.06
C ILE A 231 -4.01 0.45 -6.45
N SER A 232 -4.68 1.07 -7.43
CA SER A 232 -4.18 1.14 -8.80
C SER A 232 -2.90 1.97 -8.91
N SER A 233 -2.86 3.15 -8.27
CA SER A 233 -1.66 3.98 -8.16
C SER A 233 -0.53 3.23 -7.45
N PHE A 234 -0.80 2.55 -6.33
CA PHE A 234 0.18 1.76 -5.62
C PHE A 234 0.78 0.65 -6.51
N LEU A 235 -0.05 -0.20 -7.10
CA LEU A 235 0.40 -1.30 -7.97
C LEU A 235 1.20 -0.77 -9.17
N PHE A 236 0.76 0.31 -9.80
CA PHE A 236 1.44 0.94 -10.92
C PHE A 236 2.81 1.52 -10.53
N SER A 237 2.87 2.34 -9.47
CA SER A 237 4.13 2.89 -8.96
C SER A 237 5.10 1.78 -8.54
N ARG A 238 4.60 0.72 -7.89
CA ARG A 238 5.40 -0.44 -7.46
C ARG A 238 5.94 -1.22 -8.66
N SER A 239 5.13 -1.41 -9.70
CA SER A 239 5.56 -2.08 -10.94
C SER A 239 6.66 -1.30 -11.67
N ILE A 240 6.57 0.04 -11.70
CA ILE A 240 7.60 0.90 -12.32
C ILE A 240 8.90 0.87 -11.51
N LEU A 241 8.85 1.03 -10.18
CA LEU A 241 10.05 0.95 -9.34
C LEU A 241 10.71 -0.43 -9.42
N ALA A 242 9.92 -1.52 -9.42
CA ALA A 242 10.45 -2.88 -9.59
C ALA A 242 11.18 -3.05 -10.92
N LEU A 243 10.64 -2.49 -12.01
CA LEU A 243 11.26 -2.52 -13.33
C LEU A 243 12.55 -1.69 -13.39
N ILE A 244 12.57 -0.49 -12.79
CA ILE A 244 13.77 0.36 -12.70
C ILE A 244 14.86 -0.34 -11.87
N ASN A 245 14.51 -0.87 -10.70
CA ASN A 245 15.42 -1.63 -9.84
C ASN A 245 16.00 -2.85 -10.57
N ALA A 246 15.14 -3.67 -11.19
CA ALA A 246 15.57 -4.83 -11.97
C ALA A 246 16.48 -4.42 -13.16
N ALA A 247 16.18 -3.34 -13.87
CA ALA A 247 17.02 -2.87 -14.96
C ALA A 247 18.39 -2.35 -14.47
N CYS A 248 18.41 -1.51 -13.43
CA CYS A 248 19.66 -0.99 -12.86
C CYS A 248 20.52 -2.11 -12.27
N THR A 249 19.92 -3.04 -11.52
CA THR A 249 20.62 -4.19 -10.94
C THR A 249 21.13 -5.15 -12.02
N ALA A 250 20.35 -5.40 -13.08
CA ALA A 250 20.79 -6.23 -14.21
C ALA A 250 22.03 -5.65 -14.89
N VAL A 251 22.01 -4.36 -15.23
CA VAL A 251 23.15 -3.67 -15.85
C VAL A 251 24.37 -3.69 -14.93
N PHE A 252 24.19 -3.45 -13.63
CA PHE A 252 25.32 -3.43 -12.69
C PHE A 252 25.96 -4.82 -12.50
N LEU A 253 25.14 -5.87 -12.36
CA LEU A 253 25.63 -7.25 -12.25
C LEU A 253 26.33 -7.73 -13.53
N GLU A 254 25.80 -7.39 -14.71
CA GLU A 254 26.42 -7.72 -15.99
C GLU A 254 27.77 -6.98 -16.17
N VAL A 255 27.85 -5.68 -15.82
CA VAL A 255 29.12 -4.94 -15.85
C VAL A 255 30.19 -5.58 -14.95
N LEU A 256 29.81 -6.03 -13.75
CA LEU A 256 30.71 -6.78 -12.86
C LEU A 256 30.96 -8.24 -13.29
N HIS A 257 30.30 -8.71 -14.35
CA HIS A 257 30.31 -10.10 -14.83
C HIS A 257 29.94 -11.09 -13.71
N VAL A 258 28.95 -10.73 -12.89
CA VAL A 258 28.35 -11.65 -11.90
C VAL A 258 27.41 -12.59 -12.65
N PRO A 259 27.57 -13.92 -12.55
CA PRO A 259 26.69 -14.86 -13.24
C PRO A 259 25.27 -14.76 -12.71
N TYR A 260 24.30 -15.16 -13.54
CA TYR A 260 22.86 -15.16 -13.23
C TYR A 260 22.29 -13.76 -12.98
N TRP A 261 22.91 -12.72 -13.54
CA TRP A 261 22.49 -11.31 -13.40
C TRP A 261 21.00 -11.09 -13.69
N LEU A 262 20.42 -11.77 -14.68
CA LEU A 262 19.04 -11.55 -15.10
C LEU A 262 18.03 -12.03 -14.05
N PRO A 263 18.03 -13.31 -13.61
CA PRO A 263 17.14 -13.75 -12.54
C PRO A 263 17.44 -13.11 -11.19
N LEU A 264 18.71 -12.84 -10.86
CA LEU A 264 19.07 -12.14 -9.62
C LEU A 264 18.52 -10.71 -9.58
N ALA A 265 18.61 -9.98 -10.69
CA ALA A 265 18.08 -8.62 -10.78
C ALA A 265 16.54 -8.58 -10.80
N LEU A 266 15.89 -9.51 -11.51
CA LEU A 266 14.42 -9.62 -11.50
C LEU A 266 13.91 -9.97 -10.10
N PHE A 267 14.55 -10.93 -9.42
CA PHE A 267 14.27 -11.25 -8.02
C PHE A 267 14.45 -10.03 -7.12
N CYS A 268 15.59 -9.34 -7.21
CA CYS A 268 15.89 -8.13 -6.43
C CYS A 268 14.81 -7.06 -6.62
N GLY A 269 14.49 -6.68 -7.86
CA GLY A 269 13.50 -5.64 -8.16
C GLY A 269 12.08 -5.98 -7.69
N VAL A 270 11.62 -7.23 -7.90
CA VAL A 270 10.27 -7.66 -7.46
C VAL A 270 10.20 -7.77 -5.94
N VAL A 271 11.16 -8.46 -5.30
CA VAL A 271 11.15 -8.69 -3.84
C VAL A 271 11.34 -7.40 -3.07
N SER A 272 12.26 -6.52 -3.51
CA SER A 272 12.48 -5.21 -2.90
C SER A 272 11.22 -4.36 -2.87
N GLN A 273 10.42 -4.42 -3.94
CA GLN A 273 9.34 -3.46 -4.13
C GLN A 273 7.96 -3.95 -3.68
N PHE A 274 7.71 -5.26 -3.67
CA PHE A 274 6.44 -5.83 -3.22
C PHE A 274 6.45 -6.36 -1.78
N ILE A 275 7.61 -6.58 -1.15
CA ILE A 275 7.71 -6.91 0.27
C ILE A 275 8.16 -5.66 1.06
N PRO A 276 7.29 -5.03 1.88
CA PRO A 276 7.66 -3.89 2.71
C PRO A 276 8.76 -4.26 3.71
N THR A 277 9.56 -3.25 4.07
CA THR A 277 10.61 -3.22 5.11
C THR A 277 11.74 -4.26 4.97
N VAL A 278 11.41 -5.52 4.73
CA VAL A 278 12.34 -6.66 4.62
C VAL A 278 12.71 -6.96 3.15
N GLY A 279 11.90 -6.52 2.18
CA GLY A 279 12.10 -6.80 0.76
C GLY A 279 13.46 -6.38 0.23
N THR A 280 13.91 -5.15 0.50
CA THR A 280 15.23 -4.67 0.05
C THR A 280 16.36 -5.56 0.58
N TYR A 281 16.28 -5.98 1.84
CA TYR A 281 17.31 -6.81 2.46
C TYR A 281 17.34 -8.23 1.87
N ILE A 282 16.18 -8.88 1.68
CA ILE A 282 16.12 -10.22 1.07
C ILE A 282 16.48 -10.16 -0.43
N GLY A 283 15.89 -9.20 -1.16
CA GLY A 283 16.10 -9.01 -2.58
C GLY A 283 17.55 -8.65 -2.92
N GLY A 284 18.20 -7.85 -2.08
CA GLY A 284 19.60 -7.47 -2.23
C GLY A 284 20.60 -8.50 -1.70
N ALA A 285 20.24 -9.29 -0.67
CA ALA A 285 21.14 -10.33 -0.13
C ALA A 285 21.50 -11.40 -1.18
N LEU A 286 20.54 -11.85 -1.99
CA LEU A 286 20.77 -12.93 -2.95
C LEU A 286 21.83 -12.55 -4.02
N PRO A 287 21.77 -11.38 -4.70
CA PRO A 287 22.85 -10.88 -5.55
C PRO A 287 24.22 -10.77 -4.84
N VAL A 288 24.24 -10.28 -3.59
CA VAL A 288 25.50 -10.13 -2.82
C VAL A 288 26.13 -11.50 -2.51
N LEU A 289 25.33 -12.50 -2.13
CA LEU A 289 25.79 -13.86 -1.86
C LEU A 289 26.34 -14.55 -3.12
N PHE A 290 25.66 -14.41 -4.26
CA PHE A 290 26.14 -14.97 -5.53
C PHE A 290 27.40 -14.26 -6.06
N ALA A 291 27.54 -12.95 -5.80
CA ALA A 291 28.79 -12.24 -6.07
C ALA A 291 29.94 -12.69 -5.15
N LEU A 292 29.64 -12.93 -3.86
CA LEU A 292 30.62 -13.40 -2.87
C LEU A 292 31.21 -14.76 -3.25
N GLY A 293 30.36 -15.75 -3.56
CA GLY A 293 30.82 -17.07 -3.99
C GLY A 293 31.59 -17.01 -5.31
N ASN A 294 30.92 -16.57 -6.38
CA ASN A 294 31.44 -16.76 -7.74
C ASN A 294 32.54 -15.77 -8.17
N ARG A 295 32.67 -14.63 -7.50
CA ARG A 295 33.64 -13.57 -7.86
C ARG A 295 34.53 -13.12 -6.68
N GLY A 296 34.18 -13.47 -5.45
CA GLY A 296 34.92 -13.14 -4.24
C GLY A 296 34.45 -11.85 -3.56
N TRP A 297 34.96 -11.63 -2.34
CA TRP A 297 34.49 -10.56 -1.44
C TRP A 297 34.49 -9.12 -2.00
N PRO A 298 35.43 -8.67 -2.87
CA PRO A 298 35.41 -7.30 -3.36
C PRO A 298 34.19 -7.01 -4.25
N TYR A 299 33.75 -8.01 -5.02
CA TYR A 299 32.56 -7.91 -5.86
C TYR A 299 31.29 -7.93 -5.02
N ALA A 300 31.24 -8.74 -3.95
CA ALA A 300 30.13 -8.72 -2.99
C ALA A 300 29.96 -7.34 -2.33
N VAL A 301 31.07 -6.71 -1.92
CA VAL A 301 31.05 -5.35 -1.37
C VAL A 301 30.64 -4.33 -2.43
N ALA A 302 31.11 -4.44 -3.68
CA ALA A 302 30.68 -3.56 -4.77
C ALA A 302 29.16 -3.66 -5.04
N VAL A 303 28.59 -4.86 -5.04
CA VAL A 303 27.14 -5.10 -5.20
C VAL A 303 26.37 -4.57 -3.98
N LEU A 304 26.87 -4.77 -2.76
CA LEU A 304 26.25 -4.23 -1.54
C LEU A 304 26.22 -2.70 -1.55
N VAL A 305 27.33 -2.05 -1.89
CA VAL A 305 27.43 -0.58 -2.01
C VAL A 305 26.48 -0.07 -3.09
N PHE A 306 26.42 -0.74 -4.25
CA PHE A 306 25.45 -0.39 -5.30
C PHE A 306 24.00 -0.48 -4.81
N ILE A 307 23.61 -1.57 -4.13
CA ILE A 307 22.23 -1.72 -3.60
C ILE A 307 21.91 -0.62 -2.58
N VAL A 308 22.85 -0.30 -1.68
CA VAL A 308 22.67 0.79 -0.70
C VAL A 308 22.51 2.14 -1.39
N VAL A 309 23.38 2.48 -2.35
CA VAL A 309 23.31 3.73 -3.12
C VAL A 309 22.02 3.80 -3.95
N TYR A 310 21.66 2.71 -4.63
CA TYR A 310 20.41 2.60 -5.38
C TYR A 310 19.19 2.81 -4.46
N GLN A 311 19.16 2.22 -3.26
CA GLN A 311 18.06 2.41 -2.33
C GLN A 311 17.95 3.86 -1.84
N GLN A 312 19.06 4.60 -1.68
CA GLN A 312 18.99 6.04 -1.37
C GLN A 312 18.44 6.84 -2.55
N ILE A 313 18.87 6.54 -3.79
CA ILE A 313 18.31 7.17 -5.01
C ILE A 313 16.82 6.86 -5.13
N GLU A 314 16.40 5.64 -4.83
CA GLU A 314 14.99 5.23 -4.85
C GLU A 314 14.19 6.00 -3.79
N ASN A 315 14.65 6.02 -2.55
CA ASN A 315 13.97 6.70 -1.44
C ASN A 315 13.88 8.22 -1.64
N LEU A 316 14.95 8.87 -2.10
CA LEU A 316 15.06 10.32 -2.18
C LEU A 316 14.52 10.91 -3.50
N ILE A 317 14.56 10.15 -4.61
CA ILE A 317 14.28 10.69 -5.95
C ILE A 317 13.15 9.93 -6.65
N LEU A 318 13.25 8.60 -6.76
CA LEU A 318 12.30 7.82 -7.57
C LEU A 318 10.93 7.68 -6.89
N SER A 319 10.93 7.28 -5.61
CA SER A 319 9.74 7.10 -4.78
C SER A 319 8.87 8.37 -4.72
N PRO A 320 9.38 9.56 -4.33
CA PRO A 320 8.55 10.77 -4.30
C PRO A 320 8.09 11.27 -5.68
N ARG A 321 8.79 10.94 -6.77
CA ARG A 321 8.36 11.31 -8.14
C ARG A 321 7.31 10.36 -8.72
N ILE A 322 7.41 9.06 -8.43
CA ILE A 322 6.56 8.02 -9.05
C ILE A 322 5.37 7.67 -8.14
N SER A 323 5.51 7.78 -6.82
CA SER A 323 4.49 7.43 -5.83
C SER A 323 3.80 8.66 -5.22
N GLN A 324 3.58 9.73 -6.00
CA GLN A 324 3.00 11.02 -5.54
C GLN A 324 1.60 10.91 -4.90
N ARG A 325 0.89 9.78 -5.07
CA ARG A 325 -0.36 9.45 -4.36
C ARG A 325 -0.09 8.29 -3.39
N THR A 326 0.60 8.58 -2.29
CA THR A 326 1.00 7.55 -1.32
C THR A 326 -0.20 6.98 -0.55
N MET A 327 -0.16 5.66 -0.36
CA MET A 327 -1.09 4.94 0.50
C MET A 327 -0.56 4.94 1.94
N ASP A 328 -1.17 5.74 2.81
CA ASP A 328 -0.74 5.97 4.19
C ASP A 328 -1.12 4.79 5.12
N ILE A 329 -0.29 3.74 5.05
CA ILE A 329 -0.35 2.55 5.91
C ILE A 329 0.87 2.58 6.84
N ASN A 330 0.62 2.49 8.15
CA ASN A 330 1.68 2.27 9.14
C ASN A 330 2.50 1.02 8.78
N ALA A 331 3.82 1.14 8.70
CA ALA A 331 4.73 0.06 8.31
C ALA A 331 4.57 -1.22 9.14
N ALA A 332 4.22 -1.13 10.42
CA ALA A 332 3.94 -2.29 11.27
C ALA A 332 2.67 -3.04 10.82
N ILE A 333 1.61 -2.33 10.44
CA ILE A 333 0.37 -2.92 9.91
C ILE A 333 0.65 -3.58 8.55
N ALA A 334 1.41 -2.91 7.68
CA ALA A 334 1.83 -3.46 6.40
C ALA A 334 2.64 -4.76 6.55
N PHE A 335 3.59 -4.79 7.48
CA PHE A 335 4.41 -5.97 7.76
C PHE A 335 3.59 -7.14 8.35
N LEU A 336 2.78 -6.87 9.38
CA LEU A 336 1.91 -7.88 9.99
C LEU A 336 0.88 -8.45 9.00
N ALA A 337 0.35 -7.62 8.09
CA ALA A 337 -0.52 -8.08 7.03
C ALA A 337 0.18 -9.05 6.07
N VAL A 338 1.41 -8.73 5.65
CA VAL A 338 2.19 -9.62 4.76
C VAL A 338 2.45 -10.97 5.42
N LEU A 339 2.74 -11.02 6.72
CA LEU A 339 2.87 -12.27 7.47
C LEU A 339 1.54 -13.02 7.62
N ALA A 340 0.45 -12.32 7.93
CA ALA A 340 -0.88 -12.91 8.10
C ALA A 340 -1.42 -13.48 6.78
N PHE A 341 -1.54 -12.67 5.72
CA PHE A 341 -2.00 -13.16 4.43
C PHE A 341 -1.00 -14.16 3.81
N GLY A 342 0.31 -13.97 4.03
CA GLY A 342 1.35 -14.91 3.61
C GLY A 342 1.24 -16.29 4.23
N SER A 343 0.84 -16.39 5.50
CA SER A 343 0.59 -17.69 6.16
C SER A 343 -0.76 -18.30 5.78
N LEU A 344 -1.80 -17.50 5.48
CA LEU A 344 -3.11 -18.01 5.06
C LEU A 344 -3.16 -18.47 3.60
N PHE A 345 -2.54 -17.72 2.67
CA PHE A 345 -2.67 -17.93 1.22
C PHE A 345 -1.31 -18.02 0.50
N GLY A 346 -0.23 -18.31 1.23
CA GLY A 346 1.11 -18.47 0.67
C GLY A 346 1.69 -17.20 0.04
N ALA A 347 2.60 -17.36 -0.92
CA ALA A 347 3.26 -16.25 -1.60
C ALA A 347 2.28 -15.26 -2.28
N LEU A 348 1.16 -15.76 -2.81
CA LEU A 348 0.11 -14.89 -3.34
C LEU A 348 -0.54 -14.06 -2.23
N GLY A 349 -0.87 -14.67 -1.09
CA GLY A 349 -1.36 -13.92 0.06
C GLY A 349 -0.42 -12.78 0.50
N ALA A 350 0.88 -13.08 0.61
CA ALA A 350 1.89 -12.09 0.95
C ALA A 350 1.92 -10.91 -0.04
N PHE A 351 1.87 -11.19 -1.35
CA PHE A 351 1.84 -10.18 -2.41
C PHE A 351 0.55 -9.33 -2.40
N LEU A 352 -0.60 -9.96 -2.18
CA LEU A 352 -1.91 -9.30 -2.16
C LEU A 352 -2.20 -8.58 -0.83
N ALA A 353 -1.37 -8.79 0.20
CA ALA A 353 -1.59 -8.28 1.55
C ALA A 353 -1.77 -6.76 1.62
N LEU A 354 -0.95 -5.98 0.90
CA LEU A 354 -0.98 -4.52 0.99
C LEU A 354 -2.26 -3.93 0.38
N PRO A 355 -2.69 -4.30 -0.85
CA PRO A 355 -3.94 -3.77 -1.39
C PRO A 355 -5.18 -4.26 -0.65
N ILE A 356 -5.17 -5.48 -0.10
CA ILE A 356 -6.27 -5.96 0.75
C ILE A 356 -6.34 -5.14 2.04
N THR A 357 -5.20 -4.95 2.72
CA THR A 357 -5.11 -4.17 3.97
C THR A 357 -5.50 -2.71 3.77
N ALA A 358 -5.08 -2.11 2.66
CA ALA A 358 -5.52 -0.78 2.24
C ALA A 358 -7.03 -0.69 2.02
N SER A 359 -7.60 -1.63 1.26
CA SER A 359 -9.05 -1.70 1.02
C SER A 359 -9.79 -1.74 2.36
N LEU A 360 -9.31 -2.58 3.27
CA LEU A 360 -9.87 -2.72 4.61
C LEU A 360 -9.72 -1.44 5.44
N GLN A 361 -8.55 -0.79 5.42
CA GLN A 361 -8.29 0.48 6.12
C GLN A 361 -9.19 1.60 5.59
N VAL A 362 -9.41 1.70 4.27
CA VAL A 362 -10.31 2.69 3.67
C VAL A 362 -11.76 2.41 4.07
N ILE A 363 -12.20 1.15 4.06
CA ILE A 363 -13.53 0.76 4.58
C ILE A 363 -13.67 1.11 6.06
N PHE A 364 -12.68 0.79 6.91
CA PHE A 364 -12.70 1.14 8.32
C PHE A 364 -12.71 2.66 8.56
N ARG A 365 -11.82 3.44 7.91
CA ARG A 365 -11.86 4.92 7.95
C ARG A 365 -13.22 5.46 7.49
N ALA A 366 -13.85 4.81 6.51
CA ALA A 366 -15.13 5.24 5.97
C ALA A 366 -16.35 4.91 6.85
N TYR A 367 -16.29 3.89 7.71
CA TYR A 367 -17.39 3.56 8.64
C TYR A 367 -17.18 4.13 10.06
N THR A 368 -15.94 4.30 10.50
CA THR A 368 -15.63 4.87 11.81
C THR A 368 -15.79 6.40 11.79
N ARG A 369 -16.67 6.95 12.64
CA ARG A 369 -16.65 8.39 12.93
C ARG A 369 -15.33 8.73 13.62
N ARG A 370 -14.45 9.48 12.96
CA ARG A 370 -13.44 10.27 13.65
C ARG A 370 -14.17 11.40 14.38
N TYR A 371 -13.99 11.45 15.69
CA TYR A 371 -14.27 12.65 16.48
C TYR A 371 -13.01 13.52 16.45
N GLU A 372 -13.18 14.84 16.51
CA GLU A 372 -12.04 15.75 16.67
C GLU A 372 -11.32 15.40 17.98
N LEU A 373 -10.00 15.21 17.91
CA LEU A 373 -9.22 14.96 19.11
C LEU A 373 -9.15 16.26 19.91
N VAL A 374 -9.34 16.16 21.22
CA VAL A 374 -9.02 17.26 22.13
C VAL A 374 -7.50 17.36 22.20
N ASP A 375 -6.94 18.46 21.71
CA ASP A 375 -5.53 18.77 21.91
C ASP A 375 -5.23 18.84 23.40
N SER A 376 -4.55 17.82 23.90
CA SER A 376 -4.16 17.68 25.29
C SER A 376 -2.63 17.63 25.35
N PRO A 377 -1.98 18.44 26.20
CA PRO A 377 -0.53 18.37 26.39
C PRO A 377 -0.06 17.02 26.95
N LEU A 378 -0.98 16.17 27.43
CA LEU A 378 -0.71 14.77 27.84
C LEU A 378 -0.62 13.79 26.67
N MET A 379 -0.99 14.21 25.45
CA MET A 379 -0.93 13.39 24.23
C MET A 379 0.39 13.56 23.48
N ASN A 380 1.14 14.62 23.81
CA ASN A 380 2.42 14.94 23.20
C ASN A 380 3.56 14.44 24.10
N ASP A 381 4.58 13.82 23.49
CA ASP A 381 5.81 13.50 24.20
C ASP A 381 6.49 14.78 24.71
N PRO A 382 7.18 14.74 25.88
CA PRO A 382 7.85 15.91 26.42
C PRO A 382 8.95 16.39 25.47
N VAL A 383 8.76 17.60 24.94
CA VAL A 383 9.73 18.24 24.03
C VAL A 383 11.00 18.56 24.81
N GLY A 384 12.10 17.88 24.50
CA GLY A 384 13.39 18.16 25.13
C GLY A 384 13.90 19.56 24.82
N GLU A 385 14.32 20.32 25.83
CA GLU A 385 14.78 21.71 25.72
C GLU A 385 15.96 21.93 24.76
N LYS A 386 16.64 20.86 24.33
CA LYS A 386 17.81 20.92 23.44
C LYS A 386 17.65 19.92 22.29
N LYS A 387 17.64 20.44 21.05
CA LYS A 387 17.83 19.61 19.86
C LYS A 387 19.14 18.83 20.00
N SER A 388 19.12 17.54 19.67
CA SER A 388 20.35 16.74 19.60
C SER A 388 21.24 17.28 18.48
N LYS A 389 22.57 17.31 18.68
CA LYS A 389 23.54 17.72 17.65
C LYS A 389 23.41 16.93 16.34
N ILE A 390 22.89 15.71 16.40
CA ILE A 390 22.61 14.88 15.22
C ILE A 390 21.41 15.44 14.43
N VAL A 391 20.38 15.93 15.14
CA VAL A 391 19.21 16.58 14.53
C VAL A 391 19.63 17.92 13.91
N GLU A 392 20.38 18.74 14.65
CA GLU A 392 20.92 20.02 14.18
C GLU A 392 21.81 19.85 12.92
N ALA A 393 22.70 18.86 12.91
CA ALA A 393 23.51 18.54 11.72
C ALA A 393 22.67 18.04 10.53
N THR A 394 21.61 17.26 10.78
CA THR A 394 20.69 16.77 9.73
C THR A 394 19.84 17.90 9.16
N GLU A 395 19.40 18.84 10.00
CA GLU A 395 18.63 20.03 9.64
C GLU A 395 19.48 20.99 8.78
N ALA A 396 20.75 21.22 9.16
CA ALA A 396 21.71 21.98 8.36
C ALA A 396 22.00 21.35 6.99
N ILE A 397 22.11 20.01 6.92
CA ILE A 397 22.23 19.29 5.63
C ILE A 397 20.95 19.45 4.79
N GLY A 398 19.77 19.38 5.41
CA GLY A 398 18.49 19.61 4.72
C GLY A 398 18.41 21.02 4.13
N GLU A 399 18.77 22.04 4.90
CA GLU A 399 18.76 23.44 4.47
C GLU A 399 19.75 23.70 3.34
N HIS A 400 21.01 23.25 3.46
CA HIS A 400 22.04 23.51 2.45
C HIS A 400 21.95 22.62 1.19
N VAL A 401 21.35 21.42 1.27
CA VAL A 401 21.36 20.44 0.17
C VAL A 401 19.96 20.20 -0.44
N MET A 402 18.87 20.26 0.32
CA MET A 402 17.53 19.92 -0.19
C MET A 402 16.75 21.15 -0.70
N HIS A 403 16.81 22.29 0.02
CA HIS A 403 16.09 23.51 -0.38
C HIS A 403 16.48 24.04 -1.77
N PRO A 404 17.77 24.13 -2.16
CA PRO A 404 18.16 24.68 -3.47
C PRO A 404 17.59 23.92 -4.67
N PHE A 405 17.39 22.60 -4.55
CA PHE A 405 16.79 21.77 -5.60
C PHE A 405 15.26 21.91 -5.70
N GLY A 406 14.60 22.36 -4.64
CA GLY A 406 13.16 22.62 -4.62
C GLY A 406 12.79 23.92 -5.34
N GLU A 407 13.54 24.99 -5.09
CA GLU A 407 13.24 26.32 -5.67
C GLU A 407 13.54 26.42 -7.17
N HIS A 408 14.59 25.73 -7.65
CA HIS A 408 14.98 25.73 -9.06
C HIS A 408 14.13 24.78 -9.94
N MET A 409 13.08 24.15 -9.40
CA MET A 409 12.24 23.24 -10.16
C MET A 409 11.32 24.02 -11.13
N PRO A 410 11.41 23.79 -12.45
CA PRO A 410 10.65 24.58 -13.43
C PRO A 410 9.14 24.42 -13.23
N ARG A 411 8.38 25.52 -13.41
CA ARG A 411 6.93 25.60 -13.17
C ARG A 411 6.08 24.53 -13.91
N ALA A 412 6.61 23.91 -14.96
CA ALA A 412 5.98 22.78 -15.66
C ALA A 412 5.94 21.46 -14.85
N ALA A 413 6.79 21.30 -13.84
CA ALA A 413 6.81 20.14 -12.95
C ALA A 413 5.89 20.29 -11.71
N LYS A 414 5.41 21.52 -11.41
CA LYS A 414 4.29 21.72 -10.48
C LYS A 414 3.01 21.31 -11.21
N GLY A 415 2.45 20.17 -10.84
CA GLY A 415 1.32 19.54 -11.53
C GLY A 415 0.11 20.47 -11.68
N SER A 416 -0.55 20.40 -12.85
CA SER A 416 -1.72 21.22 -13.19
C SER A 416 -3.01 20.74 -12.51
N SER A 417 -3.01 20.61 -11.18
CA SER A 417 -4.19 20.26 -10.37
C SER A 417 -5.01 21.48 -9.92
N SER A 418 -4.42 22.66 -9.86
CA SER A 418 -5.05 23.91 -9.35
C SER A 418 -6.09 24.56 -10.27
N ARG A 419 -6.58 23.85 -11.30
CA ARG A 419 -7.47 24.42 -12.34
C ARG A 419 -8.79 23.67 -12.56
N VAL A 420 -9.10 22.67 -11.73
CA VAL A 420 -10.43 22.05 -11.73
C VAL A 420 -11.19 22.56 -10.51
N PRO A 421 -12.29 23.32 -10.66
CA PRO A 421 -13.14 23.67 -9.54
C PRO A 421 -13.78 22.39 -9.00
N MET A 422 -13.34 21.98 -7.81
CA MET A 422 -13.88 20.80 -7.12
C MET A 422 -15.04 21.23 -6.22
N ASP A 423 -16.10 20.43 -6.21
CA ASP A 423 -17.29 20.69 -5.38
C ASP A 423 -16.92 20.67 -3.89
N GLU A 424 -17.50 21.60 -3.13
CA GLU A 424 -17.17 21.85 -1.72
C GLU A 424 -17.48 20.63 -0.83
N GLU A 425 -18.51 19.86 -1.17
CA GLU A 425 -18.86 18.60 -0.50
C GLU A 425 -17.76 17.53 -0.74
N ILE A 426 -17.18 17.48 -1.94
CA ILE A 426 -16.10 16.54 -2.29
C ILE A 426 -14.79 16.97 -1.61
N ARG A 427 -14.50 18.28 -1.55
CA ARG A 427 -13.33 18.84 -0.86
C ARG A 427 -13.31 18.44 0.61
N ARG A 428 -14.42 18.67 1.34
CA ARG A 428 -14.54 18.30 2.76
C ARG A 428 -14.42 16.78 3.01
N LEU A 429 -14.94 15.96 2.10
CA LEU A 429 -14.81 14.50 2.22
C LEU A 429 -13.37 14.03 1.94
N GLN A 430 -12.62 14.72 1.06
CA GLN A 430 -11.20 14.48 0.85
C GLN A 430 -10.37 14.88 2.08
N GLU A 431 -10.62 16.06 2.66
CA GLU A 431 -10.02 16.53 3.91
C GLU A 431 -10.26 15.52 5.06
N GLN A 432 -11.50 15.02 5.21
CA GLN A 432 -11.84 14.01 6.23
C GLN A 432 -11.16 12.64 6.02
N LEU A 433 -10.92 12.19 4.78
CA LEU A 433 -10.27 10.89 4.52
C LEU A 433 -8.75 10.93 4.61
N TYR A 434 -8.15 12.02 4.12
CA TYR A 434 -6.69 12.15 3.98
C TYR A 434 -6.03 12.96 5.11
N GLY A 435 -6.78 13.77 5.86
CA GLY A 435 -6.22 14.58 6.95
C GLY A 435 -5.24 15.66 6.46
N ILE A 436 -5.31 16.03 5.19
CA ILE A 436 -4.55 17.14 4.62
C ILE A 436 -5.33 18.42 4.98
N PRO A 437 -4.86 19.26 5.91
CA PRO A 437 -5.44 20.59 6.09
C PRO A 437 -5.25 21.37 4.79
N ALA A 438 -6.18 22.29 4.49
CA ALA A 438 -5.97 23.22 3.40
C ALA A 438 -4.65 23.98 3.64
N HIS A 439 -3.72 23.92 2.69
CA HIS A 439 -2.75 24.99 2.58
C HIS A 439 -3.54 26.22 2.13
N ASP A 440 -3.66 27.22 3.00
CA ASP A 440 -4.24 28.52 2.69
C ASP A 440 -3.38 29.23 1.64
N GLY A 441 -3.63 28.89 0.38
CA GLY A 441 -3.11 29.60 -0.78
C GLY A 441 -3.83 30.91 -1.04
N ALA A 442 -4.03 31.73 0.01
CA ALA A 442 -4.45 33.14 -0.05
C ALA A 442 -4.47 33.77 1.36
N GLN A 443 -3.30 33.89 2.00
CA GLN A 443 -3.05 35.06 2.84
C GLN A 443 -2.10 35.96 2.05
N GLU A 444 -2.69 36.86 1.25
CA GLU A 444 -1.98 38.04 0.80
C GLU A 444 -1.60 38.84 2.06
N SER A 445 -0.31 39.08 2.23
CA SER A 445 0.19 40.01 3.22
C SER A 445 -0.14 41.43 2.76
N ASP A 446 -1.33 41.91 3.10
CA ASP A 446 -1.76 43.32 2.97
C ASP A 446 -1.03 44.23 3.99
N ASP A 447 0.28 44.04 4.12
CA ASP A 447 1.22 44.82 4.93
C ASP A 447 2.51 45.05 4.12
N GLU A 448 2.39 45.78 3.01
CA GLU A 448 3.28 46.89 2.64
C GLU A 448 2.78 47.51 1.32
N GLU A 449 1.92 48.51 1.45
CA GLU A 449 1.49 49.36 0.35
C GLU A 449 2.72 50.10 -0.19
N SER A 450 3.34 49.55 -1.24
CA SER A 450 4.39 50.23 -2.01
C SER A 450 3.78 51.43 -2.71
N ALA A 451 3.72 52.54 -1.97
CA ALA A 451 3.22 53.83 -2.40
C ALA A 451 4.08 54.32 -3.56
N THR A 452 3.69 53.93 -4.76
CA THR A 452 4.22 54.45 -6.02
C THR A 452 3.70 55.87 -6.16
N VAL A 453 4.35 56.80 -5.45
CA VAL A 453 4.00 58.22 -5.44
C VAL A 453 4.12 58.75 -6.86
N ALA A 454 2.97 58.98 -7.50
CA ALA A 454 2.90 59.63 -8.78
C ALA A 454 3.45 61.06 -8.63
N ILE A 455 4.57 61.36 -9.29
CA ILE A 455 5.12 62.71 -9.36
C ILE A 455 4.20 63.54 -10.25
N PRO A 456 3.50 64.58 -9.74
CA PRO A 456 2.70 65.43 -10.59
C PRO A 456 3.63 66.33 -11.42
N GLN A 457 3.61 66.16 -12.75
CA GLN A 457 4.25 67.11 -13.65
C GLN A 457 3.49 68.45 -13.61
N GLY A 458 3.93 69.41 -12.78
CA GLY A 458 3.23 70.69 -12.72
C GLY A 458 3.65 71.76 -11.73
N VAL A 459 4.85 71.74 -11.10
CA VAL A 459 5.32 72.91 -10.32
C VAL A 459 6.82 73.19 -10.52
N LEU A 460 7.21 73.59 -11.73
CA LEU A 460 8.46 74.33 -11.96
C LEU A 460 8.15 75.83 -12.04
N HIS A 461 8.08 76.51 -10.90
CA HIS A 461 8.13 77.98 -10.86
C HIS A 461 8.69 78.54 -9.53
N GLY A 462 9.96 78.97 -9.57
CA GLY A 462 10.46 80.20 -8.95
C GLY A 462 10.76 80.25 -7.43
N ASN A 463 12.04 80.51 -7.10
CA ASN A 463 12.58 81.19 -5.89
C ASN A 463 12.21 80.64 -4.48
N ALA A 464 13.05 80.74 -3.45
CA ALA A 464 14.47 81.08 -3.26
C ALA A 464 14.89 80.43 -1.92
N GLY A 465 16.12 79.96 -1.70
CA GLY A 465 17.19 80.78 -1.12
C GLY A 465 17.50 80.38 0.34
N ALA A 466 18.79 80.28 0.71
CA ALA A 466 19.36 79.89 2.02
C ALA A 466 19.08 78.44 2.51
N GLY A 467 20.00 77.74 3.20
CA GLY A 467 21.42 78.01 3.48
C GLY A 467 21.95 77.29 4.74
N LEU A 468 23.22 76.85 4.71
CA LEU A 468 24.07 76.44 5.88
C LEU A 468 23.63 75.16 6.67
N ALA A 469 24.45 74.50 7.51
CA ALA A 469 25.90 74.22 7.55
C ALA A 469 26.25 73.26 8.73
N GLY A 470 27.42 72.60 8.70
CA GLY A 470 28.08 71.94 9.85
C GLY A 470 27.77 70.43 10.00
N LEU A 471 28.70 69.45 10.18
CA LEU A 471 30.09 69.30 10.67
C LEU A 471 30.22 68.62 12.06
N LYS A 472 30.89 67.45 12.08
CA LYS A 472 31.62 66.81 13.21
C LYS A 472 30.80 66.41 14.48
N GLY A 473 31.20 65.40 15.25
CA GLY A 473 32.32 64.43 15.18
C GLY A 473 32.63 63.79 16.55
N ALA A 474 33.66 62.93 16.62
CA ALA A 474 34.17 62.19 17.81
C ALA A 474 33.30 61.00 18.32
N GLY A 475 33.86 59.95 18.94
CA GLY A 475 35.28 59.56 19.13
C GLY A 475 35.55 58.82 20.46
N ASP A 476 36.47 57.83 20.44
CA ASP A 476 37.09 57.10 21.57
C ASP A 476 36.22 56.20 22.51
N ALA A 477 36.76 55.21 23.25
CA ALA A 477 37.92 54.30 23.10
C ALA A 477 37.99 53.29 24.29
N THR A 478 38.75 52.17 24.13
CA THR A 478 39.47 51.37 25.18
C THR A 478 38.68 50.78 26.39
N ASP A 479 38.51 49.45 26.51
CA ASP A 479 39.37 48.46 27.26
C ASP A 479 38.68 48.07 28.62
N ASP A 480 39.00 47.01 29.40
CA ASP A 480 40.06 45.99 29.37
C ASP A 480 39.58 44.57 29.85
N ASN A 481 40.49 43.59 29.74
CA ASN A 481 40.66 42.22 30.25
C ASN A 481 40.10 41.80 31.66
N GLY A 482 39.91 40.49 31.89
CA GLY A 482 39.66 39.90 33.22
C GLY A 482 39.22 38.42 33.27
N SER A 483 40.09 37.51 33.75
CA SER A 483 39.92 36.04 33.78
C SER A 483 39.83 35.41 35.19
N ALA A 484 39.13 34.27 35.36
CA ALA A 484 39.34 33.16 36.33
C ALA A 484 37.99 32.41 36.58
N GLU A 485 37.83 31.12 36.29
CA GLU A 485 38.12 29.97 37.20
C GLU A 485 37.42 30.07 38.57
N ALA A 486 36.29 29.39 38.81
CA ALA A 486 36.10 27.93 39.02
C ALA A 486 36.31 27.46 40.48
N ARG A 487 35.23 26.95 41.11
CA ARG A 487 35.19 25.65 41.84
C ARG A 487 33.85 25.40 42.55
N GLU A 488 33.55 24.10 42.67
CA GLU A 488 32.82 23.41 43.76
C GLU A 488 31.42 23.91 44.19
N GLY A 489 30.44 23.05 44.48
CA GLY A 489 30.43 21.59 44.46
C GLY A 489 29.66 21.00 45.63
N SER A 490 28.77 20.05 45.32
CA SER A 490 28.14 19.10 46.26
C SER A 490 26.98 19.58 47.14
N ALA A 491 25.86 18.86 47.00
CA ALA A 491 25.01 18.27 48.05
C ALA A 491 24.37 19.16 49.15
N ALA A 492 23.25 18.78 49.76
CA ALA A 492 22.13 17.87 49.42
C ALA A 492 21.09 18.02 50.55
N GLN A 493 19.87 17.46 50.38
CA GLN A 493 18.89 17.19 51.44
C GLN A 493 18.34 18.45 52.18
N ALA A 494 17.12 18.52 52.67
CA ALA A 494 15.89 17.74 52.61
C ALA A 494 14.85 18.54 53.44
N GLU A 495 13.58 18.35 53.11
CA GLU A 495 12.45 18.29 54.06
C GLU A 495 11.87 19.55 54.77
N GLU A 496 10.54 19.57 54.67
CA GLU A 496 9.51 20.01 55.63
C GLU A 496 9.35 21.48 56.07
N SER A 497 8.21 22.03 55.62
CA SER A 497 7.38 23.03 56.32
C SER A 497 8.02 24.43 56.48
N THR A 498 7.30 25.51 56.73
CA THR A 498 5.90 25.74 57.13
C THR A 498 5.34 26.89 56.28
N ALA A 499 4.04 26.94 55.97
CA ALA A 499 3.04 27.79 56.63
C ALA A 499 3.44 29.27 56.91
N GLU A 500 2.46 30.17 56.78
CA GLU A 500 2.53 31.59 57.14
C GLU A 500 3.37 32.53 56.25
N ARG A 501 2.80 32.87 55.10
CA ARG A 501 2.51 34.29 54.85
C ARG A 501 1.06 34.47 54.40
N ALA A 502 0.19 34.57 55.40
CA ALA A 502 -1.22 34.89 55.23
C ALA A 502 -1.42 36.37 54.85
N ALA A 503 -2.62 36.65 54.33
CA ALA A 503 -3.28 37.95 54.30
C ALA A 503 -2.53 39.14 53.64
N GLU A 504 -2.87 39.42 52.38
CA GLU A 504 -3.76 40.54 52.00
C GLU A 504 -3.73 40.79 50.48
N ASN A 505 -4.69 40.22 49.76
CA ASN A 505 -5.67 41.03 49.02
C ASN A 505 -6.78 40.16 48.43
N ASN A 506 -7.99 40.44 48.90
CA ASN A 506 -9.23 39.79 48.50
C ASN A 506 -10.05 40.79 47.69
N GLU A 507 -10.17 40.61 46.37
CA GLU A 507 -11.30 41.11 45.59
C GLU A 507 -11.31 40.54 44.16
N ASN A 508 -12.52 40.30 43.62
CA ASN A 508 -12.86 39.88 42.25
C ASN A 508 -12.32 38.49 41.83
N ASN A 509 -13.13 37.48 41.49
CA ASN A 509 -14.38 37.54 40.74
C ASN A 509 -15.14 36.20 40.84
N SER A 510 -16.35 36.20 41.37
CA SER A 510 -17.20 35.00 41.47
C SER A 510 -18.23 34.94 40.32
N SER A 511 -17.97 34.10 39.30
CA SER A 511 -18.97 33.81 38.26
C SER A 511 -18.95 32.34 37.84
N ASN A 512 -19.66 31.50 38.59
CA ASN A 512 -19.90 30.09 38.26
C ASN A 512 -21.06 29.97 37.24
N PRO A 513 -20.85 29.50 36.00
CA PRO A 513 -21.88 29.48 34.96
C PRO A 513 -22.86 28.30 35.05
N ARG A 514 -22.86 27.47 36.11
CA ARG A 514 -23.78 26.32 36.24
C ARG A 514 -25.12 26.60 36.95
N ALA A 515 -25.43 27.84 37.29
CA ALA A 515 -26.71 28.23 37.91
C ALA A 515 -27.67 28.83 36.87
N GLY A 516 -28.25 28.01 35.97
CA GLY A 516 -29.13 28.56 34.93
C GLY A 516 -29.90 27.62 33.99
N TRP A 517 -29.88 26.30 34.18
CA TRP A 517 -30.65 25.37 33.35
C TRP A 517 -31.44 24.38 34.21
N ARG A 518 -32.76 24.49 34.14
CA ARG A 518 -33.78 23.57 34.68
C ARG A 518 -34.67 23.14 33.52
#